data_AF-A0A6G1R4N0-F1
#
_entry.id   AF-A0A6G1R4N0-F1
#
_cell.length_a   1.000
_cell.length_b   1.000
_cell.length_c   1.000
_cell.angle_alpha   90.00
_cell.angle_beta   90.00
_cell.angle_gamma   90.00
#
_symmetry.space_group_name_H-M   'P 1'
#
loop_
_entity.id
_entity.type
_entity.pdbx_description
1 polymer ?
#
loop_
_entity_poly.entity_id
_entity_poly.type
_entity_poly.pdbx_seq_one_letter_code
_entity_poly.pdbx_strand_id
1 'polypeptide(L)'
;LVCLCSGSPNEKLMEEIAEVDCKDALEMICNLESDGDEKSALILCAAFLSRQLQQGEMYCAWELTLFWSKLQQRVEPSIQVYLERCRQLSVLTKTVYHIFFLIKVINSEIDGAGLATCIELCVKALRLESSENTDVKISICKTISCLLPDDLEVKRACQLSEFLLEPTVDAYYAVEMLYNQPDQKYDEENLPIPNSLRCELLLVLKTQ
;
A
#
# COMPACT_ATOMS: atom_id res chain seq x y z
N LEU A 1 0.25 44.82 10.84
CA LEU A 1 -0.41 43.84 11.74
C LEU A 1 0.19 42.48 11.44
N VAL A 2 0.91 41.94 12.42
CA VAL A 2 1.69 40.71 12.35
C VAL A 2 0.73 39.52 12.30
N CYS A 3 0.79 38.69 11.27
CA CYS A 3 0.20 37.36 11.29
C CYS A 3 1.34 36.36 11.48
N LEU A 4 1.59 35.97 12.72
CA LEU A 4 2.42 34.82 13.06
C LEU A 4 1.63 33.58 12.65
N CYS A 5 1.91 33.05 11.47
CA CYS A 5 1.44 31.72 11.06
C CYS A 5 2.11 30.68 11.95
N SER A 6 1.51 30.40 13.10
CA SER A 6 1.81 29.16 13.82
C SER A 6 1.31 28.02 12.96
N GLY A 7 2.22 27.28 12.31
CA GLY A 7 1.88 26.08 11.54
C GLY A 7 0.98 25.13 12.33
N SER A 8 0.22 24.32 11.61
CA SER A 8 -0.59 23.26 12.21
C SER A 8 0.27 22.37 13.11
N PRO A 9 -0.29 21.73 14.16
CA PRO A 9 0.48 20.87 15.05
C PRO A 9 1.34 19.83 14.32
N ASN A 10 0.87 19.33 13.17
CA ASN A 10 1.63 18.42 12.31
C ASN A 10 2.81 19.10 11.61
N GLU A 11 2.67 20.33 11.10
CA GLU A 11 3.77 21.03 10.43
C GLU A 11 4.93 21.34 11.39
N LYS A 12 4.60 21.77 12.62
CA LYS A 12 5.61 22.00 13.66
C LYS A 12 6.34 20.73 14.06
N LEU A 13 5.61 19.64 14.26
CA LEU A 13 6.22 18.35 14.57
C LEU A 13 7.14 17.88 13.43
N MET A 14 6.74 18.09 12.18
CA MET A 14 7.56 17.75 11.01
C MET A 14 8.85 18.57 10.92
N GLU A 15 8.83 19.85 11.30
CA GLU A 15 10.04 20.68 11.43
C GLU A 15 10.95 20.19 12.57
N GLU A 16 10.38 19.87 13.73
CA GLU A 16 11.14 19.41 14.90
C GLU A 16 11.86 18.07 14.65
N ILE A 17 11.22 17.16 13.90
CA ILE A 17 11.83 15.86 13.59
C ILE A 17 12.73 15.88 12.35
N ALA A 18 12.78 17.00 11.61
CA ALA A 18 13.42 17.05 10.29
C ALA A 18 14.87 16.57 10.30
N GLU A 19 15.65 16.99 11.29
CA GLU A 19 17.09 16.70 11.43
C GLU A 19 17.38 15.41 12.21
N VAL A 20 16.35 14.72 12.71
CA VAL A 20 16.52 13.49 13.52
C VAL A 20 16.71 12.28 12.60
N ASP A 21 17.77 11.49 12.86
CA ASP A 21 18.01 10.23 12.14
C ASP A 21 16.88 9.22 12.42
N CYS A 22 16.52 8.44 11.39
CA CYS A 22 15.41 7.52 11.53
C CYS A 22 15.67 6.32 12.45
N LYS A 23 16.92 5.92 12.69
CA LYS A 23 17.22 4.89 13.70
C LYS A 23 17.07 5.42 15.11
N ASP A 24 17.55 6.64 15.37
CA ASP A 24 17.36 7.29 16.67
C ASP A 24 15.87 7.50 16.94
N ALA A 25 15.10 7.85 15.90
CA ALA A 25 13.65 7.93 15.97
C ALA A 25 12.99 6.59 16.38
N LEU A 26 13.40 5.48 15.77
CA LEU A 26 12.91 4.15 16.13
C LEU A 26 13.24 3.81 17.59
N GLU A 27 14.45 4.13 18.07
CA GLU A 27 14.81 3.94 19.48
C GLU A 27 13.91 4.77 20.41
N MET A 28 13.67 6.04 20.09
CA MET A 28 12.75 6.89 20.85
C MET A 28 11.32 6.34 20.88
N ILE A 29 10.83 5.84 19.75
CA ILE A 29 9.50 5.21 19.65
C ILE A 29 9.43 3.95 20.52
N CYS A 30 10.45 3.09 20.46
CA CYS A 30 10.55 1.88 21.29
C CYS A 30 10.58 2.21 22.79
N ASN A 31 11.29 3.27 23.18
CA ASN A 31 11.35 3.70 24.58
C ASN A 31 9.98 4.18 25.06
N LEU A 32 9.28 5.01 24.28
CA LEU A 32 7.91 5.46 24.60
C LEU A 32 6.94 4.28 24.73
N GLU A 33 7.01 3.31 23.82
CA GLU A 33 6.22 2.08 23.90
C GLU A 33 6.53 1.29 25.17
N SER A 34 7.82 1.10 25.49
CA SER A 34 8.28 0.35 26.66
C SER A 34 7.86 1.01 27.98
N ASP A 35 7.80 2.34 28.00
CA ASP A 35 7.30 3.14 29.12
C ASP A 35 5.75 3.11 29.23
N GLY A 36 5.07 2.50 28.26
CA GLY A 36 3.61 2.37 28.22
C GLY A 36 2.89 3.56 27.60
N ASP A 37 3.61 4.57 27.07
CA ASP A 37 3.03 5.71 26.36
C ASP A 37 2.84 5.39 24.87
N GLU A 38 2.00 4.39 24.59
CA GLU A 38 1.72 3.92 23.23
C GLU A 38 1.10 5.01 22.33
N LYS A 39 0.40 6.00 22.91
CA LYS A 39 -0.19 7.10 22.16
C LYS A 39 0.87 8.06 21.63
N SER A 40 1.81 8.47 22.48
CA SER A 40 2.93 9.31 22.02
C SER A 40 3.83 8.55 21.06
N ALA A 41 4.09 7.26 21.33
CA ALA A 41 4.83 6.39 20.41
C ALA A 41 4.17 6.34 19.02
N LEU A 42 2.84 6.19 18.96
CA LEU A 42 2.09 6.15 17.71
C LEU A 42 2.15 7.49 16.96
N ILE A 43 2.00 8.63 17.66
CA ILE A 43 2.09 9.96 17.05
C ILE A 43 3.48 10.17 16.45
N LEU A 44 4.54 9.87 17.20
CA LEU A 44 5.91 10.02 16.74
C LEU A 44 6.20 9.09 15.56
N CYS A 45 5.77 7.82 15.64
CA CYS A 45 5.92 6.85 14.57
C CYS A 45 5.19 7.28 13.29
N ALA A 46 3.95 7.77 13.40
CA ALA A 46 3.19 8.27 12.27
C ALA A 46 3.84 9.50 11.62
N ALA A 47 4.46 10.38 12.41
CA ALA A 47 5.17 11.56 11.89
C ALA A 47 6.42 11.16 11.11
N PHE A 48 7.28 10.30 11.66
CA PHE A 48 8.46 9.80 10.94
C PHE A 48 8.10 8.96 9.72
N LEU A 49 7.08 8.12 9.82
CA LEU A 49 6.58 7.37 8.66
C LEU A 49 6.10 8.34 7.57
N SER A 50 5.28 9.33 7.92
CA SER A 50 4.81 10.34 6.97
C SER A 50 5.97 11.07 6.29
N ARG A 51 7.04 11.43 7.03
CA ARG A 51 8.27 12.00 6.47
C ARG A 51 8.90 11.09 5.42
N GLN A 52 9.12 9.82 5.76
CA GLN A 52 9.71 8.83 4.85
C GLN A 52 8.87 8.66 3.57
N LEU A 53 7.54 8.55 3.72
CA LEU A 53 6.62 8.41 2.59
C LEU A 53 6.64 9.63 1.67
N GLN A 54 6.59 10.84 2.24
CA GLN A 54 6.57 12.11 1.51
C GLN A 54 7.87 12.39 0.76
N GLN A 55 9.01 12.03 1.37
CA GLN A 55 10.34 12.21 0.77
C GLN A 55 10.70 11.09 -0.21
N GLY A 56 9.96 9.98 -0.20
CA GLY A 56 10.29 8.81 -1.02
C GLY A 56 11.48 8.01 -0.48
N GLU A 57 11.84 8.21 0.79
CA GLU A 57 12.99 7.62 1.43
C GLU A 57 12.68 6.19 1.91
N MET A 58 13.62 5.28 1.67
CA MET A 58 13.46 3.85 2.00
C MET A 58 14.10 3.48 3.33
N TYR A 59 15.02 4.30 3.83
CA TYR A 59 15.73 4.05 5.08
C TYR A 59 14.77 4.02 6.27
N CYS A 60 14.72 2.88 6.97
CA CYS A 60 13.80 2.61 8.09
C CYS A 60 12.30 2.64 7.73
N ALA A 61 11.92 2.84 6.47
CA ALA A 61 10.52 3.00 6.08
C ALA A 61 9.69 1.74 6.34
N TRP A 62 10.28 0.55 6.11
CA TRP A 62 9.61 -0.72 6.40
C TRP A 62 9.42 -0.93 7.91
N GLU A 63 10.46 -0.70 8.70
CA GLU A 63 10.44 -0.81 10.16
C GLU A 63 9.40 0.14 10.75
N LEU A 64 9.38 1.40 10.31
CA LEU A 64 8.38 2.38 10.71
C LEU A 64 6.96 1.95 10.30
N THR A 65 6.77 1.42 9.08
CA THR A 65 5.46 0.95 8.63
C THR A 65 4.95 -0.21 9.50
N LEU A 66 5.82 -1.18 9.79
CA LEU A 66 5.48 -2.33 10.62
C LEU A 66 5.18 -1.90 12.07
N PHE A 67 6.01 -1.02 12.63
CA PHE A 67 5.85 -0.53 13.99
C PHE A 67 4.56 0.29 14.14
N TRP A 68 4.34 1.23 13.21
CA TRP A 68 3.13 2.03 13.13
C TRP A 68 1.88 1.15 13.05
N SER A 69 1.90 0.12 12.20
CA SER A 69 0.78 -0.81 12.03
C SER A 69 0.38 -1.47 13.35
N LYS A 70 1.35 -2.04 14.07
CA LYS A 70 1.13 -2.74 15.34
C LYS A 70 0.70 -1.80 16.46
N LEU A 71 1.28 -0.60 16.52
CA LEU A 71 0.86 0.43 17.49
C LEU A 71 -0.56 0.90 17.20
N GLN A 72 -0.89 1.19 15.94
CA GLN A 72 -2.21 1.66 15.54
C GLN A 72 -3.31 0.67 15.93
N GLN A 73 -3.09 -0.63 15.72
CA GLN A 73 -4.03 -1.68 16.11
C GLN A 73 -4.23 -1.80 17.62
N ARG A 74 -3.18 -1.57 18.42
CA ARG A 74 -3.29 -1.60 19.89
C ARG A 74 -3.98 -0.37 20.45
N VAL A 75 -3.62 0.82 19.95
CA VAL A 75 -4.15 2.09 20.43
C VAL A 75 -5.61 2.28 20.01
N GLU A 76 -5.97 1.88 18.79
CA GLU A 76 -7.33 2.02 18.25
C GLU A 76 -7.68 0.78 17.39
N PRO A 77 -8.24 -0.29 18.00
CA PRO A 77 -8.53 -1.57 17.36
C PRO A 77 -9.81 -1.52 16.51
N SER A 78 -9.86 -0.60 15.56
CA SER A 78 -10.97 -0.45 14.62
C SER A 78 -10.47 -0.66 13.19
N ILE A 79 -11.00 -1.70 12.54
CA ILE A 79 -10.69 -2.04 11.15
C ILE A 79 -10.92 -0.84 10.22
N GLN A 80 -12.04 -0.15 10.38
CA GLN A 80 -12.40 0.98 9.52
C GLN A 80 -11.43 2.15 9.72
N VAL A 81 -11.06 2.44 10.97
CA VAL A 81 -10.09 3.50 11.27
C VAL A 81 -8.72 3.13 10.72
N TYR A 82 -8.26 1.89 10.91
CA TYR A 82 -6.97 1.43 10.40
C TYR A 82 -6.89 1.54 8.88
N LEU A 83 -7.89 1.05 8.14
CA LEU A 83 -7.92 1.14 6.68
C LEU A 83 -7.97 2.58 6.20
N GLU A 84 -8.71 3.46 6.88
CA GLU A 84 -8.72 4.90 6.58
C GLU A 84 -7.35 5.54 6.81
N ARG A 85 -6.63 5.16 7.88
CA ARG A 85 -5.25 5.65 8.09
C ARG A 85 -4.29 5.12 7.03
N CYS A 86 -4.41 3.86 6.61
CA CYS A 86 -3.63 3.33 5.50
C CYS A 86 -3.88 4.11 4.20
N ARG A 87 -5.14 4.47 3.91
CA ARG A 87 -5.47 5.33 2.76
C ARG A 87 -4.80 6.70 2.88
N GLN A 88 -4.87 7.33 4.04
CA GLN A 88 -4.22 8.63 4.29
C GLN A 88 -2.70 8.57 4.09
N LEU A 89 -2.04 7.54 4.64
CA LEU A 89 -0.61 7.31 4.42
C LEU A 89 -0.30 7.05 2.94
N SER A 90 -1.17 6.31 2.24
CA SER A 90 -0.99 6.04 0.82
C SER A 90 -0.99 7.30 -0.03
N VAL A 91 -1.72 8.36 0.36
CA VAL A 91 -1.71 9.64 -0.35
C VAL A 91 -0.31 10.24 -0.37
N LEU A 92 0.48 10.01 0.69
CA LEU A 92 1.82 10.56 0.85
C LEU A 92 2.89 9.82 0.04
N THR A 93 2.64 8.57 -0.36
CA THR A 93 3.67 7.72 -0.97
C THR A 93 4.19 8.30 -2.29
N LYS A 94 5.51 8.28 -2.45
CA LYS A 94 6.20 8.64 -3.70
C LYS A 94 6.74 7.43 -4.47
N THR A 95 6.78 6.26 -3.84
CA THR A 95 7.29 5.02 -4.45
C THR A 95 6.25 3.90 -4.37
N VAL A 96 6.32 2.96 -5.31
CA VAL A 96 5.49 1.74 -5.28
C VAL A 96 5.88 0.83 -4.11
N TYR A 97 7.16 0.81 -3.71
CA TYR A 97 7.61 -0.01 -2.57
C TYR A 97 6.92 0.38 -1.26
N HIS A 98 6.71 1.68 -1.02
CA HIS A 98 5.93 2.13 0.14
C HIS A 98 4.48 1.66 0.08
N ILE A 99 3.88 1.62 -1.12
CA ILE A 99 2.54 1.06 -1.31
C ILE A 99 2.54 -0.44 -0.97
N PHE A 100 3.55 -1.19 -1.41
CA PHE A 100 3.69 -2.60 -1.03
C PHE A 100 3.85 -2.80 0.47
N PHE A 101 4.55 -1.92 1.18
CA PHE A 101 4.62 -1.97 2.63
C PHE A 101 3.23 -1.84 3.28
N LEU A 102 2.41 -0.89 2.81
CA LEU A 102 1.04 -0.72 3.28
C LEU A 102 0.16 -1.93 2.98
N ILE A 103 0.20 -2.48 1.76
CA ILE A 103 -0.53 -3.70 1.39
C ILE A 103 -0.13 -4.86 2.32
N LYS A 104 1.17 -5.01 2.58
CA LYS A 104 1.69 -6.09 3.42
C LYS A 104 1.19 -5.99 4.86
N VAL A 105 1.17 -4.80 5.46
CA VAL A 105 0.65 -4.64 6.82
C VAL A 105 -0.87 -4.77 6.89
N ILE A 106 -1.61 -4.30 5.88
CA ILE A 106 -3.07 -4.52 5.81
C ILE A 106 -3.38 -6.02 5.79
N ASN A 107 -2.71 -6.78 4.92
CA ASN A 107 -2.92 -8.22 4.82
C ASN A 107 -2.54 -8.96 6.12
N SER A 108 -1.55 -8.48 6.87
CA SER A 108 -1.16 -9.14 8.12
C SER A 108 -2.07 -8.81 9.30
N GLU A 109 -2.66 -7.62 9.35
CA GLU A 109 -3.48 -7.18 10.50
C GLU A 109 -4.98 -7.43 10.32
N ILE A 110 -5.50 -7.34 9.08
CA ILE A 110 -6.96 -7.22 8.82
C ILE A 110 -7.53 -8.36 7.96
N ASP A 111 -6.69 -9.31 7.53
CA ASP A 111 -7.08 -10.47 6.71
C ASP A 111 -7.96 -10.05 5.49
N GLY A 112 -9.01 -10.81 5.15
CA GLY A 112 -9.87 -10.54 3.99
C GLY A 112 -10.62 -9.20 4.02
N ALA A 113 -10.83 -8.59 5.19
CA ALA A 113 -11.55 -7.31 5.30
C ALA A 113 -10.74 -6.13 4.72
N GLY A 114 -9.44 -6.30 4.52
CA GLY A 114 -8.57 -5.28 3.91
C GLY A 114 -8.50 -5.32 2.39
N LEU A 115 -9.09 -6.33 1.75
CA LEU A 115 -8.89 -6.62 0.33
C LEU A 115 -9.23 -5.45 -0.60
N ALA A 116 -10.38 -4.80 -0.41
CA ALA A 116 -10.78 -3.65 -1.23
C ALA A 116 -9.74 -2.52 -1.14
N THR A 117 -9.27 -2.19 0.07
CA THR A 117 -8.22 -1.19 0.27
C THR A 117 -6.90 -1.61 -0.39
N CYS A 118 -6.50 -2.88 -0.30
CA CYS A 118 -5.32 -3.39 -0.99
C CYS A 118 -5.42 -3.23 -2.51
N ILE A 119 -6.61 -3.43 -3.10
CA ILE A 119 -6.84 -3.22 -4.53
C ILE A 119 -6.82 -1.73 -4.90
N GLU A 120 -7.40 -0.84 -4.09
CA GLU A 120 -7.27 0.62 -4.27
C GLU A 120 -5.78 1.04 -4.29
N LEU A 121 -4.97 0.46 -3.41
CA LEU A 121 -3.53 0.69 -3.35
C LEU A 121 -2.82 0.15 -4.59
N CYS A 122 -3.18 -1.03 -5.10
CA CYS A 122 -2.66 -1.54 -6.36
C CYS A 122 -3.01 -0.63 -7.55
N VAL A 123 -4.24 -0.13 -7.63
CA VAL A 123 -4.65 0.86 -8.65
C VAL A 123 -3.80 2.11 -8.56
N LYS A 124 -3.55 2.61 -7.34
CA LYS A 124 -2.64 3.73 -7.13
C LYS A 124 -1.22 3.41 -7.59
N ALA A 125 -0.68 2.22 -7.27
CA ALA A 125 0.65 1.80 -7.69
C ALA A 125 0.78 1.75 -9.21
N LEU A 126 -0.22 1.19 -9.91
CA LEU A 126 -0.25 1.16 -11.38
C LEU A 126 -0.23 2.57 -12.01
N ARG A 127 -0.80 3.57 -11.32
CA ARG A 127 -0.84 4.99 -11.76
C ARG A 127 0.37 5.81 -11.35
N LEU A 128 1.03 5.45 -10.25
CA LEU A 128 2.19 6.17 -9.73
C LEU A 128 3.42 6.00 -10.63
N GLU A 129 3.51 4.86 -11.33
CA GLU A 129 4.61 4.54 -12.24
C GLU A 129 4.48 5.28 -13.59
N SER A 130 5.37 6.24 -13.82
CA SER A 130 5.67 6.80 -15.15
C SER A 130 6.80 5.99 -15.82
N SER A 131 6.42 4.84 -16.37
CA SER A 131 6.97 4.25 -17.60
C SER A 131 8.34 3.56 -17.70
N GLU A 132 9.10 3.19 -16.67
CA GLU A 132 10.42 2.52 -16.94
C GLU A 132 10.85 1.31 -16.10
N ASN A 133 10.19 0.95 -14.98
CA ASN A 133 10.60 -0.23 -14.21
C ASN A 133 9.70 -1.46 -14.45
N THR A 134 10.13 -2.31 -15.40
CA THR A 134 9.47 -3.57 -15.73
C THR A 134 9.26 -4.48 -14.51
N ASP A 135 10.27 -4.65 -13.66
CA ASP A 135 10.19 -5.54 -12.49
C ASP A 135 9.13 -5.09 -11.50
N VAL A 136 8.98 -3.78 -11.32
CA VAL A 136 7.94 -3.19 -10.46
C VAL A 136 6.56 -3.43 -11.06
N LYS A 137 6.37 -3.20 -12.37
CA LYS A 137 5.08 -3.48 -13.04
C LYS A 137 4.67 -4.95 -12.91
N ILE A 138 5.62 -5.86 -13.11
CA ILE A 138 5.42 -7.30 -12.92
C ILE A 138 5.06 -7.61 -11.47
N SER A 139 5.76 -7.00 -10.51
CA SER A 139 5.47 -7.18 -9.08
C SER A 139 4.07 -6.68 -8.69
N ILE A 140 3.59 -5.59 -9.30
CA ILE A 140 2.22 -5.12 -9.09
C ILE A 140 1.21 -6.13 -9.67
N CYS A 141 1.43 -6.63 -10.90
CA CYS A 141 0.57 -7.63 -11.52
C CYS A 141 0.50 -8.94 -10.73
N LYS A 142 1.64 -9.40 -10.20
CA LYS A 142 1.71 -10.56 -9.29
C LYS A 142 0.94 -10.30 -8.01
N THR A 143 1.11 -9.13 -7.42
CA THR A 143 0.38 -8.73 -6.19
C THR A 143 -1.13 -8.76 -6.42
N ILE A 144 -1.62 -8.16 -7.51
CA ILE A 144 -3.04 -8.15 -7.87
C ILE A 144 -3.56 -9.58 -8.07
N SER A 145 -2.83 -10.42 -8.82
CA SER A 145 -3.21 -11.82 -9.06
C SER A 145 -3.28 -12.64 -7.77
N CYS A 146 -2.42 -12.35 -6.79
CA CYS A 146 -2.46 -12.99 -5.48
C CYS A 146 -3.63 -12.50 -4.61
N LEU A 147 -4.01 -11.23 -4.74
CA LEU A 147 -5.14 -10.64 -4.00
C LEU A 147 -6.50 -11.05 -4.56
N LEU A 148 -6.59 -11.29 -5.87
CA LEU A 148 -7.82 -11.70 -6.56
C LEU A 148 -7.61 -13.06 -7.28
N PRO A 149 -7.34 -14.16 -6.53
CA PRO A 149 -6.96 -15.44 -7.12
C PRO A 149 -8.10 -16.12 -7.90
N ASP A 150 -9.34 -15.74 -7.62
CA ASP A 150 -10.54 -16.31 -8.23
C ASP A 150 -11.13 -15.45 -9.37
N ASP A 151 -10.62 -14.23 -9.56
CA ASP A 151 -11.06 -13.35 -10.64
C ASP A 151 -10.28 -13.64 -11.93
N LEU A 152 -10.84 -14.50 -12.77
CA LEU A 152 -10.17 -14.97 -13.98
C LEU A 152 -9.84 -13.84 -14.97
N GLU A 153 -10.69 -12.83 -15.09
CA GLU A 153 -10.46 -11.71 -16.01
C GLU A 153 -9.28 -10.85 -15.53
N VAL A 154 -9.23 -10.55 -14.23
CA VAL A 154 -8.11 -9.81 -13.63
C VAL A 154 -6.81 -10.61 -13.76
N LYS A 155 -6.83 -11.92 -13.49
CA LYS A 155 -5.65 -12.79 -13.65
C LYS A 155 -5.14 -12.83 -15.08
N ARG A 156 -6.04 -12.97 -16.06
CA ARG A 156 -5.68 -12.92 -17.48
C ARG A 156 -5.04 -11.59 -17.84
N ALA A 157 -5.62 -10.48 -17.38
CA ALA A 157 -5.06 -9.15 -17.63
C ALA A 157 -3.64 -9.02 -17.03
N CYS A 158 -3.46 -9.37 -15.75
CA CYS A 158 -2.16 -9.31 -15.09
C CYS A 158 -1.11 -10.24 -15.74
N GLN A 159 -1.48 -11.47 -16.07
CA GLN A 159 -0.55 -12.43 -16.68
C GLN A 159 -0.16 -12.01 -18.10
N LEU A 160 -1.10 -11.45 -18.86
CA LEU A 160 -0.80 -10.91 -20.18
C LEU A 160 0.13 -9.69 -20.08
N SER A 161 -0.12 -8.77 -19.14
CA SER A 161 0.78 -7.64 -18.88
C SER A 161 2.17 -8.11 -18.50
N GLU A 162 2.31 -9.11 -17.62
CA GLU A 162 3.61 -9.71 -17.28
C GLU A 162 4.31 -10.26 -18.51
N PHE A 163 3.62 -11.06 -19.34
CA PHE A 163 4.21 -11.61 -20.57
C PHE A 163 4.65 -10.54 -21.57
N LEU A 164 3.86 -9.46 -21.73
CA LEU A 164 4.21 -8.37 -22.64
C LEU A 164 5.42 -7.56 -22.16
N LEU A 165 5.61 -7.47 -20.84
CA LEU A 165 6.75 -6.79 -20.23
C LEU A 165 8.02 -7.66 -20.24
N GLU A 166 7.88 -8.97 -19.97
CA GLU A 166 8.98 -9.93 -19.94
C GLU A 166 8.56 -11.25 -20.63
N PRO A 167 8.75 -11.36 -21.95
CA PRO A 167 8.27 -12.51 -22.73
C PRO A 167 9.19 -13.71 -22.55
N THR A 168 8.95 -14.49 -21.50
CA THR A 168 9.60 -15.79 -21.26
C THR A 168 8.70 -16.95 -21.74
N VAL A 169 9.30 -18.12 -21.93
CA VAL A 169 8.55 -19.35 -22.25
C VAL A 169 7.57 -19.70 -21.13
N ASP A 170 7.97 -19.52 -19.87
CA ASP A 170 7.11 -19.79 -18.72
C ASP A 170 5.93 -18.82 -18.67
N ALA A 171 6.16 -17.53 -18.95
CA ALA A 171 5.09 -16.54 -19.02
C ALA A 171 4.11 -16.83 -20.17
N TYR A 172 4.60 -17.30 -21.33
CA TYR A 172 3.74 -17.75 -22.43
C TYR A 172 2.82 -18.89 -21.99
N TYR A 173 3.35 -19.94 -21.37
CA TYR A 173 2.55 -21.08 -20.90
C TYR A 173 1.55 -20.67 -19.82
N ALA A 174 1.90 -19.73 -18.94
CA ALA A 174 0.97 -19.20 -17.94
C ALA A 174 -0.22 -18.45 -18.60
N VAL A 175 0.04 -17.63 -19.63
CA VAL A 175 -1.02 -16.99 -20.42
C VAL A 175 -1.89 -18.03 -21.13
N GLU A 176 -1.28 -18.99 -21.83
CA GLU A 176 -1.98 -20.04 -22.57
C GLU A 176 -2.88 -20.87 -21.65
N MET A 177 -2.39 -21.25 -20.46
CA MET A 177 -3.15 -21.98 -19.47
C MET A 177 -4.39 -21.19 -19.03
N LEU A 178 -4.25 -19.90 -18.69
CA LEU A 178 -5.38 -19.06 -18.24
C LEU A 178 -6.36 -18.75 -19.38
N TYR A 179 -5.88 -18.58 -20.61
CA TYR A 179 -6.71 -18.30 -21.77
C TYR A 179 -7.61 -19.50 -22.11
N ASN A 180 -7.10 -20.72 -21.96
CA ASN A 180 -7.86 -21.95 -22.22
C ASN A 180 -8.88 -22.33 -21.13
N GLN A 181 -8.89 -21.64 -20.00
CA GLN A 181 -9.94 -21.83 -18.99
C GLN A 181 -11.29 -21.34 -19.52
N PRO A 182 -12.41 -22.02 -19.21
CA PRO A 182 -13.73 -21.54 -19.59
C PRO A 182 -14.01 -20.21 -18.90
N ASP A 183 -14.73 -19.31 -19.59
CA ASP A 183 -15.16 -18.05 -18.98
C ASP A 183 -16.02 -18.33 -17.75
N GLN A 184 -15.71 -17.62 -16.66
CA GLN A 184 -16.48 -17.70 -15.43
C GLN A 184 -17.77 -16.89 -15.58
N LYS A 185 -18.89 -17.45 -15.09
CA LYS A 185 -20.11 -16.66 -14.91
C LYS A 185 -19.84 -15.64 -13.81
N TYR A 186 -19.99 -14.37 -14.16
CA TYR A 186 -19.80 -13.27 -13.25
C TYR A 186 -21.02 -13.12 -12.34
N ASP A 187 -20.81 -13.27 -11.04
CA ASP A 187 -21.84 -13.09 -10.01
C ASP A 187 -21.61 -11.74 -9.31
N GLU A 188 -22.35 -10.72 -9.74
CA GLU A 188 -22.25 -9.37 -9.20
C GLU A 188 -22.63 -9.27 -7.72
N GLU A 189 -23.41 -10.22 -7.20
CA GLU A 189 -23.91 -10.17 -5.82
C GLU A 189 -22.88 -10.67 -4.80
N ASN A 190 -21.90 -11.48 -5.24
CA ASN A 190 -20.93 -12.16 -4.36
C ASN A 190 -19.47 -11.75 -4.62
N LEU A 191 -19.26 -10.53 -5.11
CA LEU A 191 -17.92 -10.05 -5.42
C LEU A 191 -17.09 -9.77 -4.16
N PRO A 192 -15.79 -10.12 -4.15
CA PRO A 192 -14.92 -9.87 -3.01
C PRO A 192 -14.57 -8.37 -2.85
N ILE A 193 -14.80 -7.57 -3.91
CA ILE A 193 -14.60 -6.11 -3.93
C ILE A 193 -15.76 -5.42 -4.67
N PRO A 194 -16.01 -4.12 -4.46
CA PRO A 194 -17.01 -3.38 -5.23
C PRO A 194 -16.75 -3.45 -6.74
N ASN A 195 -17.80 -3.68 -7.53
CA ASN A 195 -17.71 -3.78 -8.99
C ASN A 195 -17.06 -2.53 -9.63
N SER A 196 -17.33 -1.34 -9.08
CA SER A 196 -16.72 -0.09 -9.54
C SER A 196 -15.19 -0.10 -9.44
N LEU A 197 -14.66 -0.62 -8.32
CA LEU A 197 -13.22 -0.72 -8.08
C LEU A 197 -12.59 -1.78 -9.01
N ARG A 198 -13.27 -2.92 -9.19
CA ARG A 198 -12.85 -3.94 -10.14
C ARG A 198 -12.76 -3.40 -11.57
N CYS A 199 -13.78 -2.66 -12.02
CA CYS A 199 -13.79 -2.02 -13.33
C CYS A 199 -12.65 -0.99 -13.47
N GLU A 200 -12.40 -0.19 -12.43
CA GLU A 200 -11.28 0.76 -12.40
C GLU A 200 -9.93 0.05 -12.52
N LEU A 201 -9.73 -1.05 -11.79
CA LEU A 201 -8.54 -1.88 -11.88
C LEU A 201 -8.30 -2.40 -13.31
N LEU A 202 -9.32 -3.03 -13.90
CA LEU A 202 -9.23 -3.56 -15.27
C LEU A 202 -8.99 -2.45 -16.30
N LEU A 203 -9.58 -1.26 -16.11
CA LEU A 203 -9.33 -0.11 -16.97
C LEU A 203 -7.86 0.32 -16.91
N VAL A 204 -7.31 0.45 -15.70
CA VAL A 204 -5.92 0.89 -15.52
C VAL A 204 -4.93 -0.14 -16.09
N LEU A 205 -5.18 -1.44 -15.88
CA LEU A 205 -4.37 -2.53 -16.46
C LEU A 205 -4.35 -2.50 -18.00
N LYS A 206 -5.47 -2.14 -18.65
CA LYS A 206 -5.57 -2.05 -20.12
C LYS A 206 -4.82 -0.86 -20.70
N THR A 207 -4.60 0.18 -19.90
CA THR A 207 -3.96 1.44 -20.35
C THR A 207 -2.46 1.51 -20.06
N GLN A 208 -1.87 0.45 -19.51
CA GLN A 208 -0.43 0.37 -19.19
C GLN A 208 0.49 0.17 -20.38
#